data_AF-A0A3C8CCF5-F1
#
_entry.id   AF-A0A3C8CCF5-F1
#
_cell.length_a   1.000
_cell.length_b   1.000
_cell.length_c   1.000
_cell.angle_alpha   90.00
_cell.angle_beta   90.00
_cell.angle_gamma   90.00
#
_symmetry.space_group_name_H-M   'P 1'
#
loop_
_entity.id
_entity.type
_entity.pdbx_description
1 polymer ?
#
loop_
_entity_poly.entity_id
_entity_poly.type
_entity_poly.pdbx_seq_one_letter_code
_entity_poly.pdbx_strand_id
1 'polypeptide(L)'
;YEAGERDAPVSVMVKLAKLGKVSLDRLLTTKILLEDLDTPDQEKSQSIIRNAEVIGGGIEEGRLMFKGLLNDNLVTNNKEEQKLLTLFRKANRSNREKYLLDLEWRFNNTRRSRITTTKKISRKLEKAQTAVKLQKLAKNIKKITVRG
;
A
#
# COMPACT_ATOMS: atom_id res chain seq x y z
N TYR A 1 32.98 -24.80 29.67
CA TYR A 1 34.09 -24.14 28.95
C TYR A 1 35.19 -23.66 29.90
N GLU A 2 34.89 -23.02 31.04
CA GLU A 2 35.94 -22.61 32.01
C GLU A 2 36.63 -23.76 32.77
N ALA A 3 36.20 -25.02 32.60
CA ALA A 3 36.81 -26.19 33.24
C ALA A 3 37.67 -27.07 32.29
N GLY A 4 38.01 -26.61 31.08
CA GLY A 4 39.05 -27.26 30.26
C GLY A 4 38.68 -28.54 29.49
N GLU A 5 37.49 -29.12 29.66
CA GLU A 5 36.99 -30.16 28.73
C GLU A 5 36.27 -29.52 27.54
N ARG A 6 36.91 -29.56 26.36
CA ARG A 6 36.32 -29.16 25.09
C ARG A 6 35.41 -30.28 24.58
N ASP A 7 34.17 -30.33 25.07
CA ASP A 7 33.19 -31.31 24.56
C ASP A 7 31.75 -30.77 24.55
N ALA A 8 31.57 -29.55 24.03
CA ALA A 8 30.25 -29.07 23.66
C ALA A 8 29.99 -29.38 22.18
N PRO A 9 28.90 -30.10 21.83
CA PRO A 9 28.54 -30.30 20.44
C PRO A 9 28.42 -28.95 19.71
N VAL A 10 28.90 -28.86 18.48
CA VAL A 10 28.83 -27.64 17.64
C VAL A 10 27.41 -27.06 17.60
N SER A 11 26.40 -27.94 17.61
CA SER A 11 24.98 -27.56 17.65
C SER A 11 24.60 -26.73 18.90
N VAL A 12 25.20 -26.99 20.04
CA VAL A 12 24.98 -26.24 21.30
C VAL A 12 25.67 -24.89 21.21
N MET A 13 26.89 -24.83 20.68
CA MET A 13 27.63 -23.57 20.52
C MET A 13 26.95 -22.61 19.55
N VAL A 14 26.43 -23.14 18.43
CA VAL A 14 25.63 -22.34 17.48
C VAL A 14 24.36 -21.79 18.15
N LYS A 15 23.72 -22.57 19.03
CA LYS A 15 22.55 -22.11 19.79
C LYS A 15 22.92 -21.03 20.80
N LEU A 16 24.05 -21.16 21.51
CA LEU A 16 24.54 -20.16 22.46
C LEU A 16 24.93 -18.86 21.76
N ALA A 17 25.64 -18.94 20.62
CA ALA A 17 25.97 -17.79 19.80
C ALA A 17 24.70 -17.05 19.34
N LYS A 18 23.69 -17.79 18.85
CA LYS A 18 22.38 -17.23 18.47
C LYS A 18 21.63 -16.61 19.65
N LEU A 19 21.68 -17.22 20.84
CA LEU A 19 21.03 -16.73 22.04
C LEU A 19 21.67 -15.40 22.52
N GLY A 20 22.99 -15.33 22.51
CA GLY A 20 23.74 -14.13 22.89
C GLY A 20 23.84 -13.06 21.79
N LYS A 21 23.28 -13.28 20.60
CA LYS A 21 23.44 -12.41 19.42
C LYS A 21 24.91 -12.08 19.11
N VAL A 22 25.78 -13.05 19.36
CA VAL A 22 27.23 -12.94 19.14
C VAL A 22 27.62 -13.86 18.00
N SER A 23 28.64 -13.50 17.24
CA SER A 23 29.20 -14.40 16.23
C SER A 23 29.82 -15.64 16.88
N LEU A 24 29.72 -16.79 16.21
CA LEU A 24 30.32 -18.03 16.71
C LEU A 24 31.84 -17.91 16.83
N ASP A 25 32.47 -17.17 15.92
CA ASP A 25 33.90 -16.89 15.94
C ASP A 25 34.30 -16.06 17.17
N ARG A 26 33.57 -15.00 17.50
CA ARG A 26 33.80 -14.21 18.73
C ARG A 26 33.57 -15.04 19.99
N LEU A 27 32.55 -15.91 20.01
CA LEU A 27 32.30 -16.86 21.11
C LEU A 27 33.44 -17.86 21.32
N LEU A 28 34.17 -18.19 20.25
CA LEU A 28 35.27 -19.15 20.27
C LEU A 28 36.63 -18.53 20.57
N THR A 29 36.83 -17.27 20.21
CA THR A 29 38.14 -16.61 20.24
C THR A 29 38.30 -15.63 21.40
N THR A 30 37.19 -15.05 21.89
CA THR A 30 37.21 -14.02 22.93
C THR A 30 36.43 -14.44 24.16
N LYS A 31 36.86 -13.97 25.34
CA LYS A 31 36.07 -14.10 26.56
C LYS A 31 34.92 -13.11 26.49
N ILE A 32 33.68 -13.61 26.49
CA ILE A 32 32.47 -12.78 26.48
C ILE A 32 32.20 -12.32 27.91
N LEU A 33 32.26 -11.02 28.16
CA LEU A 33 31.82 -10.41 29.42
C LEU A 33 30.33 -10.01 29.33
N LEU A 34 29.73 -9.68 30.47
CA LEU A 34 28.30 -9.33 30.52
C LEU A 34 28.01 -8.06 29.70
N GLU A 35 28.95 -7.12 29.70
CA GLU A 35 28.90 -5.86 28.96
C GLU A 35 29.01 -6.07 27.44
N ASP A 36 29.65 -7.16 27.00
CA ASP A 36 29.81 -7.49 25.59
C ASP A 36 28.53 -8.03 24.94
N LEU A 37 27.59 -8.54 25.73
CA LEU A 37 26.30 -9.04 25.28
C LEU A 37 25.34 -7.91 24.87
N ASP A 38 25.56 -6.69 25.34
CA ASP A 38 24.76 -5.51 24.99
C ASP A 38 25.12 -4.92 23.62
N THR A 39 26.28 -5.29 23.06
CA THR A 39 26.71 -4.88 21.72
C THR A 39 26.66 -6.07 20.76
N PRO A 40 25.49 -6.35 20.15
CA PRO A 40 25.38 -7.47 19.23
C PRO A 40 26.32 -7.27 18.03
N ASP A 41 27.04 -8.33 17.66
CA ASP A 41 27.87 -8.39 16.43
C ASP A 41 27.04 -8.28 15.14
N GLN A 42 25.72 -8.27 15.30
CA GLN A 42 24.79 -8.14 14.21
C GLN A 42 25.07 -6.83 13.49
N GLU A 43 25.52 -6.94 12.22
CA GLU A 43 25.67 -5.81 11.31
C GLU A 43 24.50 -4.86 11.56
N LYS A 44 24.83 -3.64 12.01
CA LYS A 44 23.86 -2.58 12.26
C LYS A 44 22.83 -2.65 11.16
N SER A 45 21.57 -2.91 11.53
CA SER A 45 20.44 -2.92 10.61
C SER A 45 20.64 -1.75 9.65
N GLN A 46 20.76 -2.09 8.37
CA GLN A 46 21.25 -1.21 7.30
C GLN A 46 20.84 0.23 7.59
N SER A 47 21.85 1.09 7.74
CA SER A 47 21.71 2.51 7.97
C SER A 47 20.49 3.02 7.21
N ILE A 48 19.52 3.58 7.94
CA ILE A 48 18.37 4.35 7.44
C ILE A 48 18.73 4.89 6.06
N ILE A 49 18.16 4.30 5.00
CA ILE A 49 18.52 4.65 3.61
C ILE A 49 18.19 6.13 3.47
N ARG A 50 19.22 6.98 3.56
CA ARG A 50 19.00 8.42 3.77
C ARG A 50 18.45 9.11 2.53
N ASN A 51 18.55 8.51 1.35
CA ASN A 51 17.90 8.96 0.12
C ASN A 51 17.73 7.73 -0.76
N ALA A 52 16.54 7.12 -0.74
CA ALA A 52 16.26 5.98 -1.62
C ALA A 52 16.13 6.48 -3.06
N GLU A 53 17.03 6.04 -3.94
CA GLU A 53 16.99 6.38 -5.36
C GLU A 53 15.76 5.74 -6.01
N VAL A 54 14.91 6.54 -6.64
CA VAL A 54 13.72 6.04 -7.37
C VAL A 54 14.19 5.49 -8.71
N ILE A 55 13.99 4.19 -8.93
CA ILE A 55 14.33 3.52 -10.19
C ILE A 55 13.18 3.60 -11.18
N GLY A 56 11.94 3.60 -10.69
CA GLY A 56 10.77 3.57 -11.57
C GLY A 56 9.46 3.84 -10.85
N GLY A 57 8.42 4.03 -11.66
CA GLY A 57 7.10 4.44 -11.20
C GLY A 57 6.97 5.95 -11.02
N GLY A 58 5.79 6.47 -11.30
CA GLY A 58 5.44 7.88 -11.15
C GLY A 58 4.43 8.16 -10.05
N ILE A 59 4.38 9.41 -9.58
CA ILE A 59 3.32 9.87 -8.67
C ILE A 59 1.94 9.72 -9.32
N GLU A 60 1.84 9.92 -10.64
CA GLU A 60 0.59 9.74 -11.39
C GLU A 60 0.14 8.28 -11.48
N GLU A 61 1.08 7.35 -11.51
CA GLU A 61 0.80 5.90 -11.49
C GLU A 61 0.48 5.41 -10.07
N GLY A 62 0.78 6.22 -9.06
CA GLY A 62 0.59 5.89 -7.64
C GLY A 62 1.52 4.78 -7.15
N ARG A 63 2.65 4.55 -7.84
CA ARG A 63 3.62 3.50 -7.52
C ARG A 63 5.04 4.06 -7.59
N LEU A 64 5.87 3.71 -6.62
CA LEU A 64 7.29 4.04 -6.61
C LEU A 64 8.12 2.79 -6.30
N MET A 65 9.14 2.58 -7.13
CA MET A 65 10.16 1.55 -6.98
C MET A 65 11.47 2.20 -6.57
N PHE A 66 12.07 1.71 -5.49
CA PHE A 66 13.32 2.23 -4.95
C PHE A 66 14.46 1.23 -5.14
N LYS A 67 15.65 1.74 -5.39
CA LYS A 67 16.87 0.94 -5.50
C LYS A 67 17.18 0.21 -4.20
N GLY A 68 17.38 -1.11 -4.31
CA GLY A 68 17.66 -1.98 -3.16
C GLY A 68 16.41 -2.43 -2.39
N LEU A 69 15.21 -1.93 -2.73
CA LEU A 69 13.96 -2.42 -2.17
C LEU A 69 13.25 -3.29 -3.21
N LEU A 70 13.04 -4.57 -2.90
CA LEU A 70 12.37 -5.53 -3.78
C LEU A 70 10.85 -5.30 -3.89
N ASN A 71 10.27 -4.45 -3.04
CA ASN A 71 8.83 -4.26 -2.95
C ASN A 71 8.37 -3.01 -3.71
N ASP A 72 7.36 -3.19 -4.55
CA ASP A 72 6.55 -2.10 -5.10
C ASP A 72 5.87 -1.32 -3.98
N ASN A 73 6.09 0.01 -3.92
CA ASN A 73 5.45 0.85 -2.91
C ASN A 73 4.31 1.64 -3.52
N LEU A 74 3.11 1.44 -2.97
CA LEU A 74 1.92 2.24 -3.31
C LEU A 74 1.99 3.61 -2.66
N VAL A 75 1.82 4.68 -3.44
CA VAL A 75 1.91 6.07 -3.02
C VAL A 75 0.69 6.83 -3.57
N THR A 76 0.18 7.79 -2.81
CA THR A 76 -0.93 8.66 -3.24
C THR A 76 -0.72 10.06 -2.70
N ASN A 77 -1.23 11.05 -3.44
CA ASN A 77 -1.30 12.45 -3.00
C ASN A 77 -2.66 12.77 -2.34
N ASN A 78 -3.65 11.89 -2.49
CA ASN A 78 -5.00 12.12 -1.96
C ASN A 78 -5.09 11.69 -0.49
N LYS A 79 -5.56 12.58 0.39
CA LYS A 79 -5.70 12.31 1.83
C LYS A 79 -6.64 11.14 2.15
N GLU A 80 -7.68 10.94 1.34
CA GLU A 80 -8.64 9.84 1.54
C GLU A 80 -8.01 8.49 1.19
N GLU A 81 -7.36 8.42 0.03
CA GLU A 81 -6.62 7.23 -0.41
C GLU A 81 -5.45 6.93 0.55
N GLN A 82 -4.81 7.96 1.11
CA GLN A 82 -3.74 7.79 2.09
C GLN A 82 -4.25 7.07 3.34
N LYS A 83 -5.44 7.43 3.84
CA LYS A 83 -6.09 6.73 4.97
C LYS A 83 -6.36 5.26 4.61
N LEU A 84 -6.86 5.01 3.41
CA LEU A 84 -7.16 3.65 2.93
C LEU A 84 -5.89 2.81 2.80
N LEU A 85 -4.82 3.36 2.22
CA LEU A 85 -3.51 2.71 2.16
C LEU A 85 -2.94 2.46 3.55
N THR A 86 -3.14 3.36 4.50
CA THR A 86 -2.71 3.16 5.89
C THR A 86 -3.45 1.99 6.54
N LEU A 87 -4.76 1.87 6.32
CA LEU A 87 -5.56 0.73 6.80
C LEU A 87 -5.10 -0.57 6.14
N PHE A 88 -4.88 -0.55 4.83
CA PHE A 88 -4.37 -1.71 4.08
C PHE A 88 -3.01 -2.16 4.60
N ARG A 89 -2.09 -1.23 4.87
CA ARG A 89 -0.78 -1.51 5.48
C ARG A 89 -0.87 -2.04 6.91
N LYS A 90 -1.93 -1.71 7.66
CA LYS A 90 -2.15 -2.28 9.01
C LYS A 90 -2.80 -3.66 8.99
N ALA A 91 -3.46 -4.04 7.90
CA ALA A 91 -4.15 -5.33 7.81
C ALA A 91 -3.19 -6.52 7.73
N ASN A 92 -3.61 -7.66 8.28
CA ASN A 92 -2.92 -8.94 8.18
C ASN A 92 -2.85 -9.43 6.73
N ARG A 93 -1.85 -10.25 6.39
CA ARG A 93 -1.63 -10.78 5.03
C ARG A 93 -2.89 -11.39 4.42
N SER A 94 -3.56 -12.28 5.15
CA SER A 94 -4.80 -12.94 4.68
C SER A 94 -5.93 -11.94 4.42
N ASN A 95 -6.03 -10.87 5.22
CA ASN A 95 -7.04 -9.84 5.01
C ASN A 95 -6.71 -8.97 3.79
N ARG A 96 -5.43 -8.66 3.57
CA ARG A 96 -4.99 -7.93 2.37
C ARG A 96 -5.31 -8.69 1.09
N GLU A 97 -5.04 -9.99 1.06
CA GLU A 97 -5.35 -10.85 -0.09
C GLU A 97 -6.86 -10.88 -0.37
N LYS A 98 -7.69 -11.03 0.67
CA LYS A 98 -9.16 -10.93 0.54
C LYS A 98 -9.60 -9.57 -0.01
N TYR A 99 -9.07 -8.47 0.51
CA TYR A 99 -9.43 -7.14 0.00
C TYR A 99 -9.06 -6.94 -1.47
N LEU A 100 -7.90 -7.45 -1.89
CA LEU A 100 -7.49 -7.40 -3.29
C LEU A 100 -8.43 -8.25 -4.17
N LEU A 101 -8.79 -9.45 -3.72
CA LEU A 101 -9.70 -10.34 -4.43
C LEU A 101 -11.12 -9.74 -4.54
N ASP A 102 -11.63 -9.16 -3.45
CA ASP A 102 -12.92 -8.46 -3.44
C ASP A 102 -12.90 -7.24 -4.37
N LEU A 103 -11.81 -6.47 -4.38
CA LEU A 103 -11.66 -5.33 -5.28
C LEU A 103 -11.60 -5.76 -6.74
N GLU A 104 -10.84 -6.81 -7.05
CA GLU A 104 -10.76 -7.38 -8.39
C GLU A 104 -12.13 -7.90 -8.85
N TRP A 105 -12.81 -8.65 -7.99
CA TRP A 105 -14.17 -9.14 -8.26
C TRP A 105 -15.13 -7.97 -8.50
N ARG A 106 -15.10 -6.93 -7.64
CA ARG A 106 -15.92 -5.74 -7.83
C ARG A 106 -15.58 -5.03 -9.13
N PHE A 107 -14.30 -4.88 -9.49
CA PHE A 107 -13.90 -4.18 -10.71
C PHE A 107 -14.34 -4.93 -11.97
N ASN A 108 -14.17 -6.25 -11.98
CA ASN A 108 -14.56 -7.11 -13.10
C ASN A 108 -16.09 -7.22 -13.24
N ASN A 109 -16.84 -7.23 -12.13
CA ASN A 109 -18.30 -7.32 -12.15
C ASN A 109 -19.01 -5.97 -12.29
N THR A 110 -18.45 -4.87 -11.77
CA THR A 110 -19.03 -3.52 -11.97
C THR A 110 -18.86 -3.02 -13.39
N ARG A 111 -17.91 -3.54 -14.19
CA ARG A 111 -17.90 -3.30 -15.64
C ARG A 111 -19.18 -3.79 -16.33
N ARG A 112 -19.85 -4.82 -15.81
CA ARG A 112 -21.17 -5.26 -16.29
C ARG A 112 -22.32 -4.39 -15.77
N SER A 113 -22.15 -3.68 -14.65
CA SER A 113 -23.19 -2.84 -14.04
C SER A 113 -23.14 -1.37 -14.44
N ARG A 114 -22.12 -0.94 -15.21
CA ARG A 114 -21.96 0.46 -15.64
C ARG A 114 -23.02 0.93 -16.66
N ILE A 115 -24.02 0.09 -16.97
CA ILE A 115 -25.14 0.41 -17.87
C ILE A 115 -26.33 1.11 -17.17
N THR A 116 -26.44 1.15 -15.83
CA THR A 116 -27.59 1.83 -15.20
C THR A 116 -27.28 2.52 -13.87
N THR A 117 -26.52 3.61 -13.89
CA THR A 117 -26.52 4.59 -12.78
C THR A 117 -26.81 6.01 -13.25
N THR A 118 -27.44 6.18 -14.41
CA THR A 118 -28.30 7.35 -14.57
C THR A 118 -29.43 7.21 -13.57
N LYS A 119 -29.40 8.00 -12.49
CA LYS A 119 -30.53 8.12 -11.56
C LYS A 119 -31.79 8.29 -12.41
N LYS A 120 -32.69 7.31 -12.37
CA LYS A 120 -33.93 7.31 -13.16
C LYS A 120 -34.72 8.54 -12.70
N ILE A 121 -34.62 9.64 -13.45
CA ILE A 121 -35.37 10.86 -13.16
C ILE A 121 -36.84 10.45 -13.28
N SER A 122 -37.66 10.84 -12.30
CA SER A 122 -39.08 10.48 -12.38
C SER A 122 -39.67 11.10 -13.65
N ARG A 123 -40.52 10.34 -14.38
CA ARG A 123 -41.17 10.81 -15.62
C ARG A 123 -41.87 12.17 -15.45
N LYS A 124 -42.34 12.50 -14.25
CA LYS A 124 -42.95 13.80 -13.94
C LYS A 124 -41.94 14.95 -14.06
N LEU A 125 -40.73 14.76 -13.54
CA LEU A 125 -39.68 15.77 -13.54
C LEU A 125 -39.11 15.95 -14.96
N GLU A 126 -38.95 14.87 -15.72
CA GLU A 126 -38.57 14.94 -17.15
C GLU A 126 -39.60 15.70 -18.00
N LYS A 127 -40.89 15.42 -17.80
CA LYS A 127 -41.98 16.13 -18.49
C LYS A 127 -42.00 17.62 -18.15
N ALA A 128 -41.80 17.98 -16.87
CA ALA A 128 -41.74 19.38 -16.45
C ALA A 128 -40.56 20.12 -17.09
N GLN A 129 -39.36 19.53 -17.09
CA GLN A 129 -38.19 20.11 -17.74
C GLN A 129 -38.38 20.27 -19.26
N THR A 130 -39.02 19.29 -19.90
CA THR A 130 -39.29 19.30 -21.34
C THR A 130 -40.31 20.38 -21.70
N ALA A 131 -41.37 20.54 -20.91
CA ALA A 131 -42.37 21.60 -21.11
C ALA A 131 -41.74 23.00 -21.02
N VAL A 132 -40.84 23.23 -20.06
CA VAL A 132 -40.11 24.51 -19.94
C VAL A 132 -39.23 24.77 -21.16
N LYS A 133 -38.55 23.75 -21.69
CA LYS A 133 -37.75 23.87 -22.92
C LYS A 133 -38.63 24.21 -24.13
N LEU A 134 -39.77 23.53 -24.28
CA LEU A 134 -40.73 23.79 -25.37
C LEU A 134 -41.31 25.20 -25.30
N GLN A 135 -41.64 25.71 -24.11
CA GLN A 135 -42.09 27.09 -23.94
C GLN A 135 -41.03 28.11 -24.36
N LYS A 136 -39.75 27.88 -24.03
CA LYS A 136 -38.64 28.75 -24.47
C LYS A 136 -38.49 28.74 -25.98
N LEU A 137 -38.58 27.56 -26.61
CA LEU A 137 -38.54 27.44 -28.07
C LEU A 137 -39.71 28.18 -28.73
N ALA A 138 -40.93 28.00 -28.24
CA ALA A 138 -42.11 28.69 -28.76
C ALA A 138 -41.99 30.22 -28.67
N LYS A 139 -41.47 30.75 -27.55
CA LYS A 139 -41.21 32.19 -27.39
C LYS A 139 -40.14 32.70 -28.37
N ASN A 140 -39.09 31.93 -28.60
CA ASN A 140 -38.05 32.28 -29.57
C ASN A 140 -38.60 32.29 -31.00
N ILE A 141 -39.36 31.27 -31.39
CA ILE A 141 -40.01 31.20 -32.71
C ILE A 141 -40.92 32.41 -32.90
N LYS A 142 -41.80 32.71 -31.93
CA LYS A 142 -42.70 33.88 -31.99
C LYS A 142 -41.94 35.20 -32.13
N LYS A 143 -40.77 35.34 -31.48
CA LYS A 143 -39.93 36.55 -31.59
C LYS A 143 -39.29 36.70 -32.96
N ILE A 144 -39.00 35.59 -33.64
CA ILE A 144 -38.44 35.56 -34.99
C ILE A 144 -39.54 35.88 -36.02
N THR A 145 -40.73 35.30 -35.88
CA THR A 145 -41.84 35.51 -36.84
C THR A 145 -42.56 36.86 -36.72
N VAL A 146 -42.44 37.58 -35.60
CA VAL A 146 -43.04 38.93 -35.43
C VAL A 146 -42.09 40.06 -35.86
N ARG A 147 -40.83 39.75 -36.19
CA ARG A 147 -39.82 40.73 -36.66
C ARG A 147 -39.53 40.67 -38.16
N GLY A 148 -40.19 39.78 -38.90
CA GLY A 148 -40.22 39.79 -40.37
C GLY A 148 -41.52 40.40 -40.85
#